data_AF-A0A1N7DXG5-F1
#
_entry.id   AF-A0A1N7DXG5-F1
#
_cell.length_a   1.000
_cell.length_b   1.000
_cell.length_c   1.000
_cell.angle_alpha   90.00
_cell.angle_beta   90.00
_cell.angle_gamma   90.00
#
_symmetry.space_group_name_H-M   'P 1'
#
loop_
_entity.id
_entity.type
_entity.pdbx_description
1 polymer ?
#
loop_
_entity_poly.entity_id
_entity_poly.type
_entity_poly.pdbx_seq_one_letter_code
_entity_poly.pdbx_strand_id
1 'polypeptide(L)' 'MTRQSAATDAAINGIVGIAVLSAGTLSASVVAIMLNPWLTAIPALLIWATFAFYGFKQFAYGLHTVVGDATRK' A
#
# COMPACT_ATOMS: atom_id res chain seq x y z
N MET A 1 10.21 7.16 -22.45
CA MET A 1 10.73 6.89 -21.08
C MET A 1 11.92 5.98 -21.24
N THR A 2 12.99 6.19 -20.48
CA THR A 2 14.10 5.23 -20.42
C THR A 2 13.73 4.14 -19.42
N ARG A 3 14.18 2.89 -19.63
CA ARG A 3 13.91 1.75 -18.72
C ARG A 3 14.24 2.06 -17.25
N GLN A 4 15.25 2.89 -17.02
CA GLN A 4 15.67 3.34 -15.70
C GLN A 4 14.61 4.22 -15.00
N SER A 5 13.86 5.03 -15.76
CA SER A 5 12.75 5.84 -15.23
C SER A 5 11.58 4.96 -14.76
N ALA A 6 11.20 3.96 -15.56
CA ALA A 6 10.09 3.06 -15.23
C ALA A 6 10.38 2.20 -13.99
N ALA A 7 11.61 1.69 -13.87
CA ALA A 7 12.04 0.94 -12.69
C ALA A 7 12.11 1.82 -11.43
N THR A 8 12.53 3.09 -11.58
CA THR A 8 12.58 4.05 -10.46
C THR A 8 11.17 4.39 -9.97
N ASP A 9 10.24 4.67 -10.88
CA ASP A 9 8.84 4.93 -10.53
C ASP A 9 8.19 3.73 -9.82
N ALA A 10 8.49 2.51 -10.27
CA ALA A 10 8.00 1.30 -9.62
C ALA A 10 8.57 1.10 -8.21
N ALA A 11 9.86 1.37 -8.03
CA ALA A 11 10.50 1.32 -6.73
C ALA A 11 9.91 2.34 -5.76
N ILE A 12 9.69 3.59 -6.22
CA ILE A 12 9.07 4.65 -5.41
C ILE A 12 7.64 4.25 -5.02
N ASN A 13 6.83 3.81 -5.97
CA ASN A 13 5.46 3.39 -5.69
C ASN A 13 5.41 2.16 -4.77
N GLY A 14 6.39 1.25 -4.88
CA GLY A 14 6.55 0.13 -3.95
C GLY A 14 6.88 0.59 -2.53
N ILE A 15 7.84 1.51 -2.36
CA ILE A 15 8.19 2.10 -1.06
C ILE A 15 6.98 2.81 -0.43
N VAL A 16 6.26 3.61 -1.22
CA VAL A 16 5.03 4.28 -0.77
C VAL A 16 3.97 3.25 -0.36
N GLY A 17 3.81 2.17 -1.14
CA GLY A 17 2.89 1.07 -0.81
C GLY A 17 3.21 0.42 0.54
N ILE A 18 4.48 0.12 0.81
CA ILE A 18 4.95 -0.43 2.09
C ILE A 18 4.70 0.56 3.24
N ALA A 19 5.01 1.84 3.03
CA ALA A 19 4.82 2.87 4.04
C ALA A 19 3.35 3.00 4.43
N VAL A 20 2.43 3.00 3.45
CA VAL A 20 0.99 3.07 3.68
C VAL A 20 0.47 1.82 4.42
N LEU A 21 0.93 0.62 4.05
CA LEU A 21 0.60 -0.62 4.76
C LEU A 21 1.10 -0.62 6.21
N SER A 22 2.31 -0.10 6.42
CA SER A 22 2.93 0.00 7.75
C SER A 22 2.15 0.98 8.63
N ALA A 23 1.78 2.14 8.08
CA ALA A 23 0.94 3.12 8.76
C ALA A 23 -0.43 2.53 9.12
N GLY A 24 -1.08 1.83 8.19
CA GLY A 24 -2.37 1.16 8.45
C GLY A 24 -2.30 0.10 9.55
N THR A 25 -1.21 -0.67 9.58
CA THR A 25 -0.96 -1.69 10.62
C THR A 25 -0.77 -1.06 11.99
N LEU A 26 0.02 0.03 12.08
CA LEU A 26 0.20 0.77 13.32
C LEU A 26 -1.13 1.41 13.79
N SER A 27 -1.86 2.06 12.91
CA SER A 27 -3.15 2.68 13.23
C SER A 27 -4.19 1.66 13.70
N ALA A 28 -4.31 0.52 13.01
CA ALA A 28 -5.22 -0.55 13.41
C ALA A 28 -4.82 -1.17 14.76
N SER A 29 -3.52 -1.33 15.02
CA SER A 29 -3.01 -1.84 16.30
C SER A 29 -3.33 -0.88 17.45
N VAL A 30 -3.18 0.43 17.26
CA VAL A 30 -3.57 1.43 18.28
C VAL A 30 -5.06 1.33 18.59
N VAL A 31 -5.92 1.26 17.57
CA VAL A 31 -7.38 1.14 17.76
C VAL A 31 -7.77 -0.16 18.45
N ALA A 32 -7.09 -1.26 18.13
CA ALA A 32 -7.32 -2.56 18.78
C ALA A 32 -6.88 -2.57 20.26
N ILE A 33 -5.82 -1.83 20.62
CA ILE A 33 -5.28 -1.78 21.99
C ILE A 33 -6.07 -0.82 22.89
N MET A 34 -6.57 0.31 22.37
CA MET A 34 -7.16 1.36 23.21
C MET A 34 -8.59 1.08 23.71
N LEU A 35 -9.26 0.03 23.24
CA LEU A 35 -10.69 -0.21 23.48
C LEU A 35 -10.99 -1.71 23.59
N ASN A 36 -12.18 -2.05 24.08
CA ASN A 36 -12.62 -3.44 24.21
C ASN A 36 -12.47 -4.17 22.84
N PRO A 37 -11.71 -5.28 22.78
CA PRO A 37 -11.36 -5.93 21.52
C PRO A 37 -12.57 -6.41 20.71
N TRP A 38 -13.69 -6.70 21.38
CA TRP A 38 -14.94 -7.08 20.71
C TRP A 38 -15.64 -5.92 20.00
N LEU A 39 -15.44 -4.69 20.47
CA LEU A 39 -16.02 -3.48 19.86
C LEU A 39 -15.10 -2.85 18.81
N THR A 40 -13.79 -3.12 18.86
CA THR A 40 -12.80 -2.51 17.96
C THR A 40 -12.23 -3.40 16.89
N ALA A 41 -12.49 -4.71 16.92
CA ALA A 41 -12.08 -5.61 15.85
C ALA A 41 -12.56 -5.12 14.47
N ILE A 42 -13.84 -4.75 14.35
CA ILE A 42 -14.42 -4.30 13.07
C ILE A 42 -13.83 -2.95 12.63
N PRO A 43 -13.83 -1.88 13.46
CA PRO A 43 -13.17 -0.62 13.12
C PRO A 43 -11.68 -0.77 12.76
N ALA A 44 -10.91 -1.56 13.52
CA ALA A 44 -9.50 -1.78 13.27
C ALA A 44 -9.27 -2.50 11.94
N LEU A 45 -10.09 -3.51 11.62
CA LEU A 45 -10.07 -4.19 10.32
C LEU A 45 -10.41 -3.25 9.16
N LEU A 46 -11.41 -2.37 9.32
CA LEU A 46 -11.77 -1.40 8.28
C LEU A 46 -10.66 -0.39 8.03
N ILE A 47 -10.02 0.10 9.10
CA ILE A 47 -8.85 0.98 8.99
C ILE A 47 -7.74 0.24 8.25
N TRP A 48 -7.36 -0.95 8.72
CA TRP A 48 -6.31 -1.73 8.09
C TRP A 48 -6.60 -2.03 6.61
N ALA A 49 -7.81 -2.47 6.29
CA ALA A 49 -8.23 -2.78 4.93
C ALA A 49 -8.17 -1.56 4.00
N THR A 50 -8.53 -0.37 4.51
CA THR A 50 -8.45 0.88 3.75
C THR A 50 -7.00 1.20 3.38
N PHE A 51 -6.08 1.13 4.35
CA PHE A 51 -4.66 1.35 4.09
C PHE A 51 -4.05 0.26 3.21
N ALA A 52 -4.44 -1.00 3.41
CA ALA A 52 -4.01 -2.11 2.56
C ALA A 52 -4.45 -1.89 1.11
N PHE A 53 -5.70 -1.47 0.88
CA PHE A 53 -6.20 -1.15 -0.46
C PHE A 53 -5.36 -0.06 -1.14
N TYR A 54 -5.09 1.06 -0.46
CA TYR A 54 -4.26 2.12 -1.02
C TYR A 54 -2.81 1.68 -1.22
N GLY A 55 -2.25 0.89 -0.31
CA GLY A 55 -0.91 0.32 -0.45
C GLY A 55 -0.79 -0.58 -1.68
N PHE A 56 -1.71 -1.53 -1.85
CA PHE A 56 -1.78 -2.41 -3.03
C PHE A 56 -2.02 -1.65 -4.32
N LYS A 57 -2.82 -0.57 -4.28
CA LYS A 57 -3.02 0.30 -5.45
C LYS A 57 -1.71 0.93 -5.91
N GLN A 58 -0.85 1.38 -4.97
CA GLN A 58 0.46 1.92 -5.32
C GLN A 58 1.39 0.86 -5.92
N PHE A 59 1.41 -0.35 -5.36
CA PHE A 59 2.13 -1.48 -5.98
C PHE A 59 1.64 -1.77 -7.40
N ALA A 60 0.32 -1.78 -7.62
CA ALA A 60 -0.26 -2.02 -8.94
C ALA A 60 0.13 -0.92 -9.94
N TYR A 61 0.17 0.35 -9.53
CA TYR A 61 0.66 1.43 -10.40
C TYR A 61 2.12 1.26 -10.77
N GLY A 62 2.99 0.95 -9.81
CA GLY A 62 4.41 0.68 -10.08
C GLY A 62 4.61 -0.52 -11.01
N LEU A 63 3.80 -1.57 -10.88
CA LEU A 63 3.86 -2.71 -11.78
C LEU A 63 3.37 -2.35 -13.19
N HIS A 64 2.28 -1.59 -13.28
CA HIS A 64 1.73 -1.15 -14.57
C HIS A 64 2.70 -0.27 -15.36
N THR A 65 3.46 0.62 -14.69
CA THR A 65 4.47 1.45 -15.37
C THR A 65 5.61 0.61 -15.94
N VAL A 66 6.07 -0.41 -15.22
CA VAL A 66 7.11 -1.35 -15.70
C VAL A 66 6.61 -2.18 -16.88
N VAL A 67 5.39 -2.71 -16.80
CA VAL A 67 4.78 -3.51 -17.88
C VAL A 67 4.51 -2.65 -19.12
N GLY A 68 4.06 -1.42 -18.94
CA GLY A 68 3.84 -0.46 -20.04
C GLY A 68 5.12 -0.07 -20.77
N ASP A 69 6.25 0.01 -20.07
CA ASP A 69 7.56 0.22 -20.69
C ASP A 69 8.07 -1.04 -21.41
N ALA A 70 7.83 -2.22 -20.83
CA ALA A 70 8.24 -3.50 -21.42
C ALA A 70 7.48 -3.89 -22.70
N THR A 71 6.22 -3.44 -22.84
CA THR A 71 5.34 -3.74 -23.97
C THR A 71 5.45 -2.76 -25.14
N ARG A 72 6.06 -1.58 -24.97
CA ARG A 72 6.36 -0.61 -26.05
C ARG A 72 7.59 -0.99 -26.89
N LYS A 73 7.93 -2.28 -26.96
CA LYS A 73 9.01 -2.79 -27.81
C LYS A 73 8.55 -2.93 -29.25
#